data_AF-A0A8H7H481-F1
#
_entry.id   AF-A0A8H7H481-F1
#
_cell.length_a   1.000
_cell.length_b   1.000
_cell.length_c   1.000
_cell.angle_alpha   90.00
_cell.angle_beta   90.00
_cell.angle_gamma   90.00
#
_symmetry.space_group_name_H-M   'P 1'
#
loop_
_entity.id
_entity.type
_entity.pdbx_description
1 polymer ?
#
loop_
_entity_poly.entity_id
_entity_poly.type
_entity_poly.pdbx_seq_one_letter_code
_entity_poly.pdbx_strand_id
1 'polypeptide(L)'
;MIASLIELKTHGLSLFDALIVTMLTTIMTAFVTANIAYSRTLGLSINISSFLFTTFWVYWGLQVWNDPKTFGIPEGEENCNASIDTVFVVFGQNVSVTNSGLRGFAMFIFAIGSISALAALWQCIKWTFLYAIGGAEKAKRAAAEEYVRKLRGQRNRSGTSVQHMSFFGGAAGMIYMIITTEQIVRRNQDVSTQVNDWSYSQTLAMIMLGQQLMDCCTYIRQEVEYKKKERARANGDV
;
A
#
# COMPACT_ATOMS: atom_id res chain seq x y z
N MET A 1 -3.43 9.99 -7.33
CA MET A 1 -2.55 10.75 -6.42
C MET A 1 -2.25 12.14 -6.96
N ILE A 2 -1.41 12.32 -7.99
CA ILE A 2 -1.15 13.66 -8.56
C ILE A 2 -2.44 14.29 -9.09
N ALA A 3 -3.25 13.54 -9.84
CA ALA A 3 -4.56 14.03 -10.31
C ALA A 3 -5.47 14.46 -9.14
N SER A 4 -5.54 13.66 -8.07
CA SER A 4 -6.31 13.96 -6.87
C SER A 4 -5.82 15.21 -6.13
N LEU A 5 -4.51 15.46 -6.13
CA LEU A 5 -3.90 16.67 -5.58
C LEU A 5 -4.23 17.91 -6.42
N ILE A 6 -4.22 17.78 -7.75
CA ILE A 6 -4.61 18.85 -8.65
C ILE A 6 -6.08 19.18 -8.41
N GLU A 7 -6.96 18.17 -8.41
CA GLU A 7 -8.40 18.33 -8.21
C GLU A 7 -8.73 19.03 -6.88
N LEU A 8 -8.08 18.59 -5.80
CA LEU A 8 -8.19 19.23 -4.49
C LEU A 8 -7.82 20.72 -4.53
N LYS A 9 -6.86 21.12 -5.37
CA LYS A 9 -6.38 22.50 -5.47
C LYS A 9 -7.14 23.34 -6.49
N THR A 10 -7.78 22.74 -7.50
CA THR A 10 -8.43 23.46 -8.59
C THR A 10 -9.95 23.50 -8.49
N HIS A 11 -10.58 22.41 -8.07
CA HIS A 11 -12.05 22.27 -8.11
C HIS A 11 -12.67 21.99 -6.74
N GLY A 12 -11.84 21.76 -5.72
CA GLY A 12 -12.29 21.20 -4.44
C GLY A 12 -12.54 19.70 -4.58
N LEU A 13 -12.16 18.93 -3.57
CA LEU A 13 -12.37 17.49 -3.55
C LEU A 13 -13.14 17.13 -2.30
N SER A 14 -14.22 16.37 -2.44
CA SER A 14 -15.01 15.93 -1.29
C SER A 14 -14.16 15.08 -0.34
N LEU A 15 -14.48 15.12 0.96
CA LEU A 15 -13.82 14.27 1.95
C LEU A 15 -14.01 12.78 1.61
N PHE A 16 -15.19 12.40 1.14
CA PHE A 16 -15.46 11.03 0.70
C PHE A 16 -14.48 10.58 -0.39
N ASP A 17 -14.34 11.34 -1.47
CA ASP A 17 -13.41 11.02 -2.56
C ASP A 17 -11.98 10.95 -2.05
N ALA A 18 -11.62 11.84 -1.12
CA ALA A 18 -10.30 11.84 -0.54
C ALA A 18 -10.01 10.60 0.31
N LEU A 19 -11.01 10.09 1.03
CA LEU A 19 -10.92 8.84 1.77
C LEU A 19 -10.80 7.64 0.81
N ILE A 20 -11.56 7.61 -0.29
CA ILE A 20 -11.43 6.55 -1.30
C ILE A 20 -10.03 6.56 -1.92
N VAL A 21 -9.52 7.73 -2.33
CA VAL A 21 -8.14 7.89 -2.83
C VAL A 21 -7.14 7.41 -1.78
N THR A 22 -7.35 7.74 -0.51
CA THR A 22 -6.50 7.29 0.59
C THR A 22 -6.49 5.77 0.71
N MET A 23 -7.66 5.12 0.66
CA MET A 23 -7.75 3.66 0.76
C MET A 23 -7.05 2.96 -0.42
N LEU A 24 -7.31 3.41 -1.65
CA LEU A 24 -6.72 2.84 -2.85
C LEU A 24 -5.19 3.00 -2.88
N THR A 25 -4.71 4.19 -2.55
CA THR A 25 -3.27 4.45 -2.49
C THR A 25 -2.60 3.69 -1.35
N THR A 26 -3.30 3.48 -0.22
CA THR A 26 -2.79 2.66 0.89
C THR A 26 -2.68 1.18 0.50
N ILE A 27 -3.63 0.64 -0.28
CA ILE A 27 -3.53 -0.72 -0.85
C ILE A 27 -2.27 -0.82 -1.72
N MET A 28 -2.05 0.14 -2.61
CA MET A 28 -0.85 0.18 -3.46
C MET A 28 0.43 0.30 -2.63
N THR A 29 0.46 1.14 -1.59
CA THR A 29 1.59 1.26 -0.65
C THR A 29 1.86 -0.04 0.08
N ALA A 30 0.83 -0.72 0.59
CA ALA A 30 0.97 -1.99 1.27
C ALA A 30 1.55 -3.06 0.34
N PHE A 31 1.08 -3.11 -0.91
CA PHE A 31 1.62 -4.00 -1.94
C PHE A 31 3.10 -3.73 -2.23
N VAL A 32 3.48 -2.46 -2.43
CA VAL A 32 4.87 -2.07 -2.71
C VAL A 32 5.77 -2.38 -1.51
N THR A 33 5.31 -2.14 -0.29
CA THR A 33 6.05 -2.44 0.95
C THR A 33 6.25 -3.95 1.13
N ALA A 34 5.22 -4.76 0.89
CA ALA A 34 5.33 -6.21 0.93
C ALA A 34 6.35 -6.74 -0.10
N ASN A 35 6.44 -6.08 -1.26
CA ASN A 35 7.33 -6.45 -2.35
C ASN A 35 8.61 -5.61 -2.44
N ILE A 36 9.00 -4.92 -1.36
CA ILE A 36 10.08 -3.92 -1.40
C ILE A 36 11.41 -4.48 -1.88
N ALA A 37 11.70 -5.76 -1.61
CA ALA A 37 12.92 -6.42 -2.06
C ALA A 37 12.96 -6.55 -3.59
N TYR A 38 11.83 -6.90 -4.20
CA TYR A 38 11.68 -7.01 -5.65
C TYR A 38 11.67 -5.62 -6.29
N SER A 39 10.88 -4.68 -5.77
CA SER A 39 10.77 -3.31 -6.30
C SER A 39 12.14 -2.61 -6.40
N ARG A 40 13.02 -2.85 -5.43
CA ARG A 40 14.39 -2.29 -5.41
C ARG A 40 15.27 -2.76 -6.58
N THR A 41 14.99 -3.91 -7.19
CA THR A 41 15.79 -4.44 -8.30
C THR A 41 15.40 -3.88 -9.67
N LEU A 42 14.24 -3.22 -9.77
CA LEU A 42 13.68 -2.80 -11.06
C LEU A 42 14.35 -1.53 -11.64
N GLY A 43 15.23 -0.87 -10.88
CA GLY A 43 16.12 0.20 -11.37
C GLY A 43 15.78 1.60 -10.85
N LEU A 44 16.54 2.59 -11.32
CA LEU A 44 16.48 3.98 -10.82
C LEU A 44 15.11 4.63 -11.00
N SER A 45 14.47 4.47 -12.17
CA SER A 45 13.16 5.09 -12.46
C SER A 45 12.10 4.65 -11.46
N ILE A 46 12.03 3.36 -11.15
CA ILE A 46 11.05 2.81 -10.20
C ILE A 46 11.37 3.23 -8.77
N ASN A 47 12.65 3.35 -8.39
CA ASN A 47 12.99 3.90 -7.07
C ASN A 47 12.55 5.37 -6.95
N ILE A 48 12.78 6.19 -7.98
CA ILE A 48 12.30 7.59 -8.01
C ILE A 48 10.78 7.63 -7.93
N SER A 49 10.08 6.83 -8.74
CA SER A 49 8.61 6.75 -8.70
C SER A 49 8.11 6.31 -7.32
N SER A 50 8.76 5.34 -6.68
CA SER A 50 8.42 4.86 -5.34
C SER A 50 8.63 5.95 -4.29
N PHE A 51 9.73 6.71 -4.37
CA PHE A 51 10.00 7.84 -3.48
C PHE A 51 8.95 8.94 -3.63
N LEU A 52 8.69 9.38 -4.87
CA LEU A 52 7.68 10.41 -5.15
C LEU A 52 6.29 9.95 -4.70
N PHE A 53 5.89 8.73 -5.05
CA PHE A 53 4.60 8.17 -4.65
C PHE A 53 4.45 8.13 -3.12
N THR A 54 5.46 7.63 -2.39
CA THR A 54 5.39 7.55 -0.92
C THR A 54 5.34 8.95 -0.30
N THR A 55 6.10 9.90 -0.83
CA THR A 55 6.11 11.29 -0.36
C THR A 55 4.75 11.95 -0.56
N PHE A 56 4.19 11.81 -1.75
CA PHE A 56 2.87 12.33 -2.06
C PHE A 56 1.78 11.62 -1.24
N TRP A 57 1.90 10.32 -0.98
CA TRP A 57 0.95 9.55 -0.18
C TRP A 57 0.94 10.03 1.29
N VAL A 58 2.12 10.25 1.86
CA VAL A 58 2.27 10.85 3.20
C VAL A 58 1.66 12.25 3.23
N TYR A 59 2.03 13.10 2.29
CA TYR A 59 1.50 14.46 2.20
C TYR A 59 -0.03 14.47 2.08
N TRP A 60 -0.58 13.62 1.21
CA TRP A 60 -2.02 13.44 1.04
C TRP A 60 -2.71 13.04 2.34
N GLY A 61 -2.22 11.98 2.98
CA GLY A 61 -2.80 11.48 4.21
C GLY A 61 -2.76 12.51 5.34
N LEU A 62 -1.63 13.20 5.51
CA LEU A 62 -1.53 14.28 6.50
C LEU A 62 -2.49 15.43 6.17
N GLN A 63 -2.65 15.80 4.89
CA GLN A 63 -3.59 16.86 4.48
C GLN A 63 -5.04 16.49 4.79
N VAL A 64 -5.45 15.25 4.44
CA VAL A 64 -6.82 14.75 4.67
C VAL A 64 -7.14 14.65 6.16
N TRP A 65 -6.20 14.14 6.96
CA TRP A 65 -6.44 13.85 8.38
C TRP A 65 -6.01 15.00 9.31
N ASN A 66 -5.41 16.08 8.80
CA ASN A 66 -5.09 17.25 9.61
C ASN A 66 -6.35 17.98 10.06
N ASP A 67 -7.33 18.18 9.19
CA ASP A 67 -8.65 18.66 9.61
C ASP A 67 -9.76 18.12 8.70
N PRO A 68 -10.26 16.90 9.00
CA PRO A 68 -11.28 16.29 8.15
C PRO A 68 -12.60 17.06 8.18
N LYS A 69 -12.86 17.92 9.18
CA LYS A 69 -14.13 18.68 9.26
C LYS A 69 -14.22 19.74 8.18
N THR A 70 -13.10 20.39 7.87
CA THR A 70 -13.01 21.50 6.91
C THR A 70 -12.43 21.05 5.57
N PHE A 71 -12.01 19.78 5.45
CA PHE A 71 -11.41 19.27 4.23
C PHE A 71 -12.36 19.40 3.04
N GLY A 72 -11.88 20.05 1.97
CA GLY A 72 -12.62 20.20 0.72
C GLY A 72 -13.73 21.26 0.74
N ILE A 73 -13.95 21.95 1.86
CA ILE A 73 -14.95 23.00 1.98
C ILE A 73 -14.34 24.35 1.52
N PRO A 74 -14.96 25.08 0.57
CA PRO A 74 -14.49 26.39 0.17
C PRO A 74 -14.56 27.41 1.32
N GLU A 75 -13.67 28.39 1.31
CA GLU A 75 -13.76 29.53 2.24
C GLU A 75 -15.10 30.25 2.05
N GLY A 76 -15.89 30.38 3.12
CA GLY A 76 -17.22 31.00 3.09
C GLY A 76 -18.41 30.01 3.14
N GLU A 77 -18.18 28.70 3.06
CA GLU A 77 -19.23 27.67 3.16
C GLU A 77 -19.13 26.85 4.47
N GLU A 78 -18.85 27.52 5.60
CA GLU A 78 -18.59 26.87 6.90
C GLU A 78 -19.76 26.05 7.46
N ASN A 79 -20.99 26.22 6.93
CA ASN A 79 -22.18 25.47 7.33
C ASN A 79 -22.39 24.16 6.53
N CYS A 80 -21.43 23.77 5.68
CA CYS A 80 -21.53 22.52 4.92
C CYS A 80 -21.24 21.30 5.81
N ASN A 81 -22.28 20.52 6.11
CA ASN A 81 -22.17 19.32 6.97
C ASN A 81 -21.68 18.07 6.22
N ALA A 82 -21.46 18.14 4.90
CA ALA A 82 -21.09 16.97 4.09
C ALA A 82 -19.84 16.24 4.63
N SER A 83 -18.85 16.98 5.13
CA SER A 83 -17.63 16.42 5.73
C SER A 83 -17.87 15.80 7.12
N ILE A 84 -18.88 16.28 7.87
CA ILE A 84 -19.23 15.78 9.20
C ILE A 84 -20.05 14.49 9.08
N ASP A 85 -20.93 14.44 8.10
CA ASP A 85 -21.83 13.31 7.83
C ASP A 85 -21.12 12.15 7.14
N THR A 86 -19.92 12.38 6.60
CA THR A 86 -19.10 11.32 6.01
C THR A 86 -18.73 10.27 7.05
N VAL A 87 -19.04 9.01 6.75
CA VAL A 87 -18.75 7.88 7.63
C VAL A 87 -17.55 7.09 7.12
N PHE A 88 -16.61 6.80 8.03
CA PHE A 88 -15.54 5.84 7.81
C PHE A 88 -15.92 4.49 8.42
N VAL A 89 -15.40 3.40 7.85
CA VAL A 89 -15.71 2.05 8.34
C VAL A 89 -14.47 1.40 8.93
N VAL A 90 -14.58 0.89 10.15
CA VAL A 90 -13.50 0.16 10.84
C VAL A 90 -14.09 -1.15 11.36
N PHE A 91 -13.57 -2.30 10.91
CA PHE A 91 -14.10 -3.62 11.26
C PHE A 91 -15.62 -3.75 11.11
N GLY A 92 -16.20 -3.15 10.06
CA GLY A 92 -17.63 -3.17 9.82
C GLY A 92 -18.45 -2.24 10.72
N GLN A 93 -17.83 -1.40 11.55
CA GLN A 93 -18.51 -0.40 12.38
C GLN A 93 -18.40 1.00 11.77
N ASN A 94 -19.47 1.78 11.90
CA ASN A 94 -19.49 3.18 11.48
C ASN A 94 -18.73 4.03 12.47
N VAL A 95 -17.73 4.76 11.99
CA VAL A 95 -16.95 5.70 12.77
C VAL A 95 -16.98 7.04 12.06
N SER A 96 -17.37 8.10 12.75
CA SER A 96 -17.28 9.45 12.18
C SER A 96 -15.82 9.78 11.88
N VAL A 97 -15.55 10.35 10.70
CA VAL A 97 -14.19 10.77 10.31
C VAL A 97 -13.64 11.83 11.27
N THR A 98 -14.52 12.54 11.98
CA THR A 98 -14.17 13.55 12.99
C THR A 98 -13.72 12.96 14.33
N ASN A 99 -13.79 11.64 14.50
CA ASN A 99 -13.37 10.95 15.71
C ASN A 99 -11.86 11.17 15.96
N SER A 100 -11.52 11.68 17.15
CA SER A 100 -10.14 12.01 17.52
C SER A 100 -9.21 10.79 17.54
N GLY A 101 -9.72 9.62 17.94
CA GLY A 101 -8.97 8.36 17.96
C GLY A 101 -8.62 7.88 16.55
N LEU A 102 -9.60 7.87 15.65
CA LEU A 102 -9.38 7.52 14.24
C LEU A 102 -8.39 8.47 13.57
N ARG A 103 -8.57 9.78 13.78
CA ARG A 103 -7.66 10.82 13.27
C ARG A 103 -6.24 10.63 13.80
N GLY A 104 -6.07 10.43 15.11
CA GLY A 104 -4.77 10.21 15.72
C GLY A 104 -4.08 8.97 15.17
N PHE A 105 -4.83 7.88 15.00
CA PHE A 105 -4.34 6.65 14.37
C PHE A 105 -3.90 6.86 12.92
N ALA A 106 -4.73 7.53 12.11
CA ALA A 106 -4.40 7.81 10.72
C ALA A 106 -3.12 8.67 10.60
N MET A 107 -3.03 9.76 11.36
CA MET A 107 -1.85 10.63 11.41
C MET A 107 -0.59 9.86 11.82
N PHE A 108 -0.70 8.95 12.79
CA PHE A 108 0.41 8.08 13.20
C PHE A 108 0.89 7.16 12.07
N ILE A 109 -0.03 6.54 11.32
CA ILE A 109 0.31 5.69 10.18
C ILE A 109 1.03 6.50 9.08
N PHE A 110 0.54 7.69 8.74
CA PHE A 110 1.21 8.54 7.75
C PHE A 110 2.57 9.06 8.24
N ALA A 111 2.72 9.32 9.55
CA ALA A 111 4.02 9.67 10.13
C ALA A 111 5.05 8.54 10.02
N ILE A 112 4.65 7.28 10.24
CA ILE A 112 5.51 6.11 9.93
C ILE A 112 5.82 6.06 8.43
N GLY A 113 4.84 6.40 7.59
CA GLY A 113 5.02 6.60 6.15
C GLY A 113 6.18 7.53 5.80
N SER A 114 6.37 8.62 6.54
CA SER A 114 7.48 9.56 6.33
C SER A 114 8.85 8.89 6.48
N ILE A 115 9.00 7.96 7.44
CA ILE A 115 10.23 7.18 7.60
C ILE A 115 10.48 6.32 6.36
N SER A 116 9.41 5.73 5.80
CA SER A 116 9.49 4.95 4.56
C SER A 116 9.88 5.82 3.35
N ALA A 117 9.38 7.05 3.27
CA ALA A 117 9.77 8.02 2.24
C ALA A 117 11.26 8.38 2.34
N LEU A 118 11.78 8.63 3.55
CA LEU A 118 13.21 8.87 3.77
C LEU A 118 14.07 7.68 3.38
N ALA A 119 13.63 6.46 3.71
CA ALA A 119 14.32 5.25 3.30
C ALA A 119 14.34 5.11 1.77
N ALA A 120 13.24 5.44 1.08
CA ALA A 120 13.17 5.43 -0.38
C ALA A 120 14.09 6.50 -0.99
N LEU A 121 14.16 7.70 -0.42
CA LEU A 121 15.08 8.76 -0.84
C LEU A 121 16.54 8.31 -0.75
N TRP A 122 16.92 7.68 0.37
CA TRP A 122 18.26 7.13 0.53
C TRP A 122 18.59 6.08 -0.54
N GLN A 123 17.64 5.24 -0.91
CA GLN A 123 17.84 4.28 -2.01
C GLN A 123 18.02 5.00 -3.35
N CYS A 124 17.24 6.04 -3.64
CA CYS A 124 17.43 6.86 -4.85
C CYS A 124 18.84 7.44 -4.90
N ILE A 125 19.33 8.03 -3.80
CA ILE A 125 20.69 8.59 -3.72
C ILE A 125 21.74 7.50 -3.98
N LYS A 126 21.62 6.33 -3.34
CA LYS A 126 22.52 5.19 -3.56
C LYS A 126 22.52 4.74 -5.02
N TRP A 127 21.34 4.65 -5.64
CA TRP A 127 21.21 4.25 -7.04
C TRP A 127 21.80 5.28 -8.00
N THR A 128 21.54 6.57 -7.79
CA THR A 128 22.11 7.66 -8.60
C THR A 128 23.64 7.66 -8.52
N PHE A 129 24.20 7.45 -7.32
CA PHE A 129 25.64 7.36 -7.11
C PHE A 129 26.26 6.16 -7.85
N LEU A 130 25.68 4.97 -7.71
CA LEU A 130 26.14 3.78 -8.43
C LEU A 130 26.01 3.92 -9.94
N TYR A 131 24.93 4.55 -10.41
CA TYR A 131 24.72 4.83 -11.82
C TYR A 131 25.76 5.80 -12.38
N ALA A 132 26.08 6.86 -11.64
CA ALA A 132 27.06 7.87 -12.03
C ALA A 132 28.50 7.30 -12.10
N ILE A 133 28.88 6.42 -11.19
CA ILE A 133 30.25 5.86 -11.13
C ILE A 133 30.42 4.64 -12.03
N GLY A 134 29.41 3.75 -12.07
CA GLY A 134 29.54 2.42 -12.64
C GLY A 134 28.71 2.15 -13.89
N GLY A 135 27.82 3.08 -14.26
CA GLY A 135 26.83 2.87 -15.30
C GLY A 135 25.68 1.94 -14.88
N ALA A 136 24.66 1.85 -15.74
CA ALA A 136 23.42 1.14 -15.48
C ALA A 136 23.62 -0.36 -15.18
N GLU A 137 24.53 -1.02 -15.90
CA GLU A 137 24.78 -2.46 -15.75
C GLU A 137 25.32 -2.82 -14.38
N LYS A 138 26.34 -2.10 -13.88
CA LYS A 138 26.94 -2.38 -12.57
C LYS A 138 25.94 -2.14 -11.44
N ALA A 139 25.13 -1.08 -11.54
CA ALA A 139 24.10 -0.79 -10.56
C ALA A 139 23.02 -1.90 -10.50
N LYS A 140 22.57 -2.40 -11.67
CA LYS A 140 21.62 -3.52 -11.74
C LYS A 140 22.19 -4.82 -11.17
N ARG A 141 23.44 -5.18 -11.50
CA ARG A 141 24.08 -6.39 -10.98
C ARG A 141 24.24 -6.33 -9.45
N ALA A 142 24.72 -5.21 -8.91
CA ALA A 142 24.84 -5.02 -7.46
C ALA A 142 23.49 -5.14 -6.73
N ALA A 143 22.40 -4.63 -7.33
CA ALA A 143 21.06 -4.78 -6.77
C ALA A 143 20.53 -6.22 -6.83
N ALA A 144 20.77 -6.93 -7.93
CA ALA A 144 20.40 -8.33 -8.07
C ALA A 144 21.16 -9.23 -7.07
N GLU A 145 22.46 -8.97 -6.86
CA GLU A 145 23.26 -9.66 -5.86
C GLU A 145 22.76 -9.40 -4.43
N GLU A 146 22.41 -8.15 -4.11
CA GLU A 146 21.83 -7.80 -2.81
C GLU A 146 20.50 -8.53 -2.58
N TYR A 147 19.67 -8.64 -3.62
CA TYR A 147 18.40 -9.37 -3.59
C TYR A 147 18.62 -10.87 -3.34
N VAL A 148 19.53 -11.51 -4.09
CA VAL A 148 19.89 -12.92 -3.88
C VAL A 148 20.45 -13.14 -2.47
N ARG A 149 21.26 -12.23 -1.95
CA ARG A 149 21.78 -12.29 -0.58
C ARG A 149 20.67 -12.21 0.46
N LYS A 150 19.67 -11.33 0.25
CA LYS A 150 18.50 -11.23 1.13
C LYS A 150 17.63 -12.47 1.09
N LEU A 151 17.39 -13.04 -0.10
CA LEU A 151 16.65 -14.30 -0.24
C LEU A 151 17.36 -15.46 0.47
N ARG A 152 18.69 -15.58 0.31
CA ARG A 152 19.49 -16.59 1.03
C ARG A 152 19.48 -16.36 2.54
N GLY A 153 19.59 -15.10 2.98
CA GLY A 153 19.55 -14.74 4.40
C GLY A 153 18.18 -15.01 5.03
N GLN A 154 17.09 -14.74 4.33
CA GLN A 154 15.73 -15.12 4.75
C GLN A 154 15.57 -16.64 4.83
N ARG A 155 16.05 -17.37 3.82
CA ARG A 155 16.05 -18.83 3.81
C ARG A 155 16.82 -19.44 4.99
N ASN A 156 17.93 -18.83 5.40
CA ASN A 156 18.71 -19.31 6.56
C ASN A 156 18.11 -18.88 7.91
N ARG A 157 17.26 -17.84 7.93
CA ARG A 157 16.49 -17.39 9.10
C ARG A 157 15.11 -18.06 9.20
N SER A 158 14.89 -19.17 8.50
CA SER A 158 13.64 -19.94 8.46
C SER A 158 13.31 -20.67 9.78
N GLY A 159 13.37 -19.95 10.91
CA GLY A 159 12.53 -20.23 12.07
C GLY A 159 11.12 -19.70 11.80
N THR A 160 10.39 -20.40 10.93
CA THR A 160 8.93 -20.61 10.82
C THR A 160 7.87 -19.52 11.10
N SER A 161 8.12 -18.37 11.73
CA SER A 161 7.03 -17.46 12.14
C SER A 161 6.96 -16.14 11.35
N VAL A 162 8.09 -15.45 11.19
CA VAL A 162 8.09 -14.06 10.66
C VAL A 162 7.80 -13.99 9.15
N GLN A 163 8.17 -15.02 8.39
CA GLN A 163 8.01 -15.02 6.93
C GLN A 163 6.58 -15.39 6.48
N HIS A 164 5.88 -16.24 7.23
CA HIS A 164 4.44 -16.50 7.01
C HIS A 164 3.59 -15.26 7.30
N MET A 165 3.98 -14.50 8.34
CA MET A 165 3.21 -13.34 8.79
C MET A 165 3.24 -12.18 7.79
N SER A 166 4.35 -11.94 7.08
CA SER A 166 4.39 -10.86 6.08
C SER A 166 3.59 -11.18 4.82
N PHE A 167 3.54 -12.46 4.43
CA PHE A 167 2.89 -12.89 3.20
C PHE A 167 1.36 -12.99 3.36
N PHE A 168 0.90 -13.76 4.35
CA PHE A 168 -0.53 -13.88 4.65
C PHE A 168 -1.10 -12.60 5.26
N GLY A 169 -0.33 -11.87 6.06
CA GLY A 169 -0.74 -10.58 6.62
C GLY A 169 -0.93 -9.51 5.54
N GLY A 170 -0.10 -9.53 4.49
CA GLY A 170 -0.27 -8.66 3.32
C GLY A 170 -1.60 -8.92 2.62
N ALA A 171 -1.85 -10.17 2.22
CA ALA A 171 -3.07 -10.56 1.53
C ALA A 171 -4.34 -10.30 2.37
N ALA A 172 -4.33 -10.67 3.66
CA ALA A 172 -5.44 -10.40 4.57
C ALA A 172 -5.68 -8.89 4.74
N GLY A 173 -4.61 -8.10 4.85
CA GLY A 173 -4.68 -6.64 4.89
C GLY A 173 -5.28 -6.04 3.62
N MET A 174 -4.94 -6.57 2.44
CA MET A 174 -5.53 -6.12 1.18
C MET A 174 -7.01 -6.44 1.08
N ILE A 175 -7.41 -7.67 1.42
CA ILE A 175 -8.82 -8.08 1.47
C ILE A 175 -9.58 -7.17 2.44
N TYR A 176 -9.03 -6.92 3.63
CA TYR A 176 -9.62 -6.01 4.59
C TYR A 176 -9.81 -4.60 4.03
N MET A 177 -8.79 -4.03 3.38
CA MET A 177 -8.86 -2.69 2.79
C MET A 177 -9.88 -2.60 1.66
N ILE A 178 -9.99 -3.63 0.82
CA ILE A 178 -10.99 -3.71 -0.25
C ILE A 178 -12.40 -3.76 0.34
N ILE A 179 -12.65 -4.68 1.28
CA ILE A 179 -13.95 -4.78 1.96
C ILE A 179 -14.30 -3.47 2.66
N THR A 180 -13.33 -2.84 3.32
CA THR A 180 -13.54 -1.57 4.01
C THR A 180 -13.89 -0.45 3.03
N THR A 181 -13.22 -0.38 1.87
CA THR A 181 -13.52 0.60 0.82
C THR A 181 -14.94 0.42 0.30
N GLU A 182 -15.35 -0.82 0.00
CA GLU A 182 -16.72 -1.14 -0.43
C GLU A 182 -17.76 -0.78 0.64
N GLN A 183 -17.45 -1.02 1.91
CA GLN A 183 -18.32 -0.65 3.01
C GLN A 183 -18.43 0.87 3.18
N ILE A 184 -17.35 1.62 2.98
CA ILE A 184 -17.39 3.09 2.97
C ILE A 184 -18.31 3.58 1.85
N VAL A 185 -18.17 3.06 0.62
CA VAL A 185 -19.04 3.43 -0.52
C VAL A 185 -20.51 3.11 -0.23
N ARG A 186 -20.81 1.90 0.27
CA ARG A 186 -22.19 1.46 0.52
C ARG A 186 -22.89 2.24 1.64
N ARG A 187 -22.15 2.78 2.60
CA ARG A 187 -22.72 3.45 3.78
C ARG A 187 -22.86 4.96 3.63
N ASN A 188 -22.28 5.53 2.59
CA ASN A 188 -22.50 6.92 2.20
C ASN A 188 -23.54 6.94 1.05
N GLN A 189 -24.82 7.05 1.43
CA GLN A 189 -25.98 6.77 0.57
C GLN A 189 -25.99 7.59 -0.73
N ASP A 190 -25.61 8.87 -0.68
CA ASP A 190 -25.63 9.80 -1.82
C ASP A 190 -24.67 9.42 -2.95
N VAL A 191 -23.67 8.57 -2.65
CA VAL A 191 -22.64 8.15 -3.61
C VAL A 191 -22.89 6.72 -4.10
N SER A 192 -23.53 5.88 -3.30
CA SER A 192 -23.71 4.45 -3.61
C SER A 192 -24.37 4.16 -4.96
N THR A 193 -25.28 5.04 -5.41
CA THR A 193 -25.99 4.91 -6.70
C THR A 193 -25.14 5.29 -7.91
N GLN A 194 -24.09 6.08 -7.71
CA GLN A 194 -23.18 6.56 -8.77
C GLN A 194 -22.06 5.57 -9.09
N VAL A 195 -21.85 4.56 -8.22
CA VAL A 195 -20.72 3.61 -8.28
C VAL A 195 -21.20 2.17 -8.59
N ASN A 196 -22.43 2.00 -9.09
CA ASN A 196 -23.00 0.67 -9.36
C ASN A 196 -22.38 -0.06 -10.56
N ASP A 197 -21.65 0.64 -11.43
CA ASP A 197 -20.89 0.02 -12.50
C ASP A 197 -19.51 -0.42 -12.00
N TRP A 198 -18.98 -1.52 -12.56
CA TRP A 198 -17.68 -2.07 -12.19
C TRP A 198 -16.63 -0.95 -12.19
N SER A 199 -16.20 -0.56 -11.01
CA SER A 199 -15.35 0.63 -10.87
C SER A 199 -13.93 0.31 -11.32
N TYR A 200 -13.27 1.28 -11.94
CA TYR A 200 -11.87 1.15 -12.34
C TYR A 200 -10.95 0.72 -11.17
N SER A 201 -11.28 1.15 -9.95
CA SER A 201 -10.63 0.74 -8.71
C SER A 201 -10.84 -0.74 -8.36
N GLN A 202 -12.03 -1.31 -8.60
CA GLN A 202 -12.28 -2.74 -8.45
C GLN A 202 -11.44 -3.56 -9.43
N THR A 203 -11.33 -3.12 -10.69
CA THR A 203 -10.45 -3.76 -11.70
C THR A 203 -8.98 -3.71 -11.27
N LEU A 204 -8.50 -2.55 -10.84
CA LEU A 204 -7.12 -2.41 -10.32
C LEU A 204 -6.89 -3.27 -9.08
N ALA A 205 -7.84 -3.32 -8.15
CA ALA A 205 -7.75 -4.14 -6.95
C ALA A 205 -7.68 -5.64 -7.29
N MET A 206 -8.48 -6.10 -8.26
CA MET A 206 -8.42 -7.48 -8.76
C MET A 206 -7.07 -7.81 -9.42
N ILE A 207 -6.49 -6.87 -10.18
CA ILE A 207 -5.15 -7.04 -10.76
C ILE A 207 -4.08 -7.13 -9.65
N MET A 208 -4.13 -6.24 -8.65
CA MET A 208 -3.19 -6.23 -7.52
C MET A 208 -3.32 -7.48 -6.64
N LEU A 209 -4.55 -7.93 -6.36
CA LEU A 209 -4.81 -9.20 -5.68
C LEU A 209 -4.31 -10.39 -6.49
N GLY A 210 -4.45 -10.36 -7.82
CA GLY A 210 -3.99 -11.41 -8.71
C GLY A 210 -2.51 -11.75 -8.50
N GLN A 211 -1.65 -10.74 -8.36
CA GLN A 211 -0.23 -10.97 -8.09
C GLN A 211 0.00 -11.65 -6.73
N GLN A 212 -0.73 -11.25 -5.69
CA GLN A 212 -0.59 -11.87 -4.37
C GLN A 212 -1.13 -13.28 -4.29
N LEU A 213 -2.21 -13.56 -5.02
CA LEU A 213 -2.73 -14.91 -5.16
C LEU A 213 -1.73 -15.81 -5.89
N MET A 214 -1.08 -15.32 -6.95
CA MET A 214 -0.01 -16.05 -7.63
C MET A 214 1.16 -16.35 -6.69
N ASP A 215 1.61 -15.37 -5.92
CA ASP A 215 2.68 -15.55 -4.94
C ASP A 215 2.25 -16.52 -3.82
N CYS A 216 0.97 -16.53 -3.41
CA CYS A 216 0.42 -17.48 -2.43
C CYS A 216 0.42 -18.91 -2.98
N CYS A 217 -0.04 -19.07 -4.22
CA CYS A 217 -0.07 -20.36 -4.90
C CYS A 217 1.34 -20.92 -5.11
N THR A 218 2.31 -20.08 -5.49
CA THR A 218 3.70 -20.52 -5.64
C THR A 218 4.30 -20.93 -4.30
N TYR A 219 4.01 -20.19 -3.22
CA TYR A 219 4.43 -20.55 -1.87
C TYR A 219 3.86 -21.90 -1.41
N ILE A 220 2.54 -22.10 -1.54
CA ILE A 220 1.89 -23.37 -1.18
C ILE A 220 2.48 -24.53 -1.97
N ARG A 221 2.73 -24.34 -3.27
CA ARG A 221 3.36 -25.36 -4.11
C ARG A 221 4.76 -25.71 -3.63
N GLN A 222 5.58 -24.71 -3.30
CA GLN A 222 6.93 -24.92 -2.75
C GLN A 222 6.90 -25.65 -1.41
N GLU A 223 5.95 -25.31 -0.53
CA GLU A 223 5.77 -25.95 0.78
C GLU A 223 5.34 -27.42 0.63
N VAL A 224 4.44 -27.72 -0.31
CA VAL A 224 4.03 -29.09 -0.63
C VAL A 224 5.21 -29.90 -1.19
N GLU A 225 6.01 -29.32 -2.08
CA GLU A 225 7.22 -29.96 -2.61
C GLU A 225 8.29 -30.19 -1.53
N TYR A 226 8.46 -29.24 -0.61
CA TYR A 226 9.35 -29.37 0.53
C TYR A 226 8.93 -30.53 1.45
N LYS A 227 7.64 -30.58 1.85
CA LYS A 227 7.10 -31.66 2.68
C LYS A 227 7.16 -33.01 2.00
N LYS A 228 6.98 -33.07 0.67
CA LYS A 228 7.18 -34.30 -0.11
C LYS A 228 8.63 -34.79 -0.03
N LYS A 229 9.61 -33.89 -0.18
CA LYS A 229 11.04 -34.23 -0.07
C LYS A 229 11.43 -34.66 1.35
N GLU A 230 10.87 -34.01 2.36
CA GLU A 230 11.09 -34.38 3.76
C GLU A 230 10.55 -35.79 4.07
N ARG A 231 9.35 -36.12 3.58
CA ARG A 231 8.78 -37.48 3.69
C ARG A 231 9.61 -38.53 2.95
N ALA A 232 10.09 -38.23 1.74
CA ALA A 232 10.96 -39.14 0.99
C ALA A 232 12.27 -39.44 1.74
N ARG A 233 12.87 -38.43 2.39
CA ARG A 233 14.04 -38.62 3.26
C ARG A 233 13.73 -39.44 4.51
N ALA A 234 12.58 -39.21 5.14
CA ALA A 234 12.16 -39.98 6.32
C ALA A 234 11.88 -41.45 5.99
N ASN A 235 11.45 -41.75 4.77
CA ASN A 235 11.17 -43.11 4.30
C ASN A 235 12.40 -43.85 3.75
N GLY A 236 13.57 -43.19 3.64
CA GLY A 236 14.79 -43.81 3.11
C GLY A 236 14.82 -43.96 1.59
N ASP A 237 13.96 -43.24 0.86
CA ASP A 237 13.86 -43.29 -0.61
C ASP A 237 14.92 -42.41 -1.32
N VAL A 238 15.88 -41.84 -0.59
CA VAL A 238 16.94 -40.93 -1.08
C VAL A 238 18.28 -41.21 -0.42
#